data_AF-A0A0P7ZVB9-F1
#
_entry.id   AF-A0A0P7ZVB9-F1
#
_cell.length_a   1.000
_cell.length_b   1.000
_cell.length_c   1.000
_cell.angle_alpha   90.00
_cell.angle_beta   90.00
_cell.angle_gamma   90.00
#
_symmetry.space_group_name_H-M   'P 1'
#
loop_
_entity.id
_entity.type
_entity.pdbx_description
1 polymer ?
#
loop_
_entity_poly.entity_id
_entity_poly.type
_entity_poly.pdbx_seq_one_letter_code
_entity_poly.pdbx_strand_id
1 'polypeptide(L)'
;MKLLLGIVVLLWPGVAMAETDFRALTDAERRILGAEIREVILENPSLVSGLSLTLQSPYPAPAYEEEIAADHALIARHADALFDDDLPGFGSPTADNIIALFTAEDCPACAEAERDLRSLSESYDLKVMLIDRGAHGDLADALEVGELPFYVMPRMMIQGHMPAPVLAGYLENGTGQ
;
A
#
# COMPACT_ATOMS: atom_id res chain seq x y z
N MET A 1 5.02 -73.28 -30.92
CA MET A 1 6.43 -73.28 -31.40
C MET A 1 6.66 -71.97 -32.15
N LYS A 2 7.61 -71.12 -31.67
CA LYS A 2 8.13 -69.85 -32.26
C LYS A 2 7.12 -68.68 -32.30
N LEU A 3 7.15 -67.61 -31.50
CA LEU A 3 8.20 -66.72 -30.94
C LEU A 3 8.80 -65.76 -31.97
N LEU A 4 8.65 -64.45 -31.70
CA LEU A 4 9.39 -63.22 -32.11
C LEU A 4 8.46 -62.15 -32.74
N LEU A 5 8.14 -61.00 -32.14
CA LEU A 5 8.88 -59.91 -31.47
C LEU A 5 9.11 -58.71 -32.41
N GLY A 6 8.61 -57.54 -32.00
CA GLY A 6 9.20 -56.23 -32.28
C GLY A 6 8.31 -55.27 -33.09
N ILE A 7 8.23 -53.97 -32.81
CA ILE A 7 8.88 -53.06 -31.87
C ILE A 7 7.91 -51.88 -31.71
N VAL A 8 7.66 -51.46 -30.47
CA VAL A 8 6.95 -50.21 -30.14
C VAL A 8 7.98 -49.08 -30.23
N VAL A 9 7.74 -48.12 -31.12
CA VAL A 9 8.44 -46.82 -31.10
C VAL A 9 7.55 -45.84 -30.36
N LEU A 10 7.95 -45.57 -29.11
CA LEU A 10 7.55 -44.43 -28.30
C LEU A 10 8.42 -43.21 -28.64
N LEU A 11 7.94 -42.02 -28.25
CA LEU A 11 8.51 -40.66 -28.31
C LEU A 11 8.12 -39.85 -29.55
N TRP A 12 7.33 -38.77 -29.37
CA TRP A 12 7.79 -37.52 -28.74
C TRP A 12 6.60 -36.60 -28.36
N PRO A 13 6.82 -35.44 -27.72
CA PRO A 13 6.22 -35.03 -26.47
C PRO A 13 4.98 -34.14 -26.68
N GLY A 14 3.99 -34.27 -25.80
CA GLY A 14 3.01 -33.20 -25.65
C GLY A 14 3.74 -31.96 -25.13
N VAL A 15 3.85 -30.92 -25.95
CA VAL A 15 4.17 -29.58 -25.46
C VAL A 15 2.91 -29.13 -24.72
N ALA A 16 2.90 -29.32 -23.40
CA ALA A 16 1.85 -28.79 -22.55
C ALA A 16 2.04 -27.27 -22.49
N MET A 17 1.26 -26.53 -23.28
CA MET A 17 0.96 -25.13 -23.02
C MET A 17 0.08 -25.11 -21.77
N ALA A 18 0.68 -25.11 -20.59
CA ALA A 18 -0.03 -24.91 -19.34
C ALA A 18 -0.05 -23.40 -19.06
N GLU A 19 -1.25 -22.81 -19.13
CA GLU A 19 -1.54 -21.56 -18.44
C GLU A 19 -1.48 -21.89 -16.94
N THR A 20 -0.32 -21.70 -16.32
CA THR A 20 -0.13 -22.00 -14.90
C THR A 20 -0.98 -21.05 -14.07
N ASP A 21 -2.05 -21.57 -13.47
CA ASP A 21 -2.82 -20.82 -12.49
C ASP A 21 -2.06 -20.76 -11.16
N PHE A 22 -1.44 -19.61 -10.90
CA PHE A 22 -0.72 -19.35 -9.66
C PHE A 22 -1.58 -19.42 -8.40
N ARG A 23 -2.92 -19.43 -8.52
CA ARG A 23 -3.85 -19.62 -7.40
C ARG A 23 -4.12 -21.10 -7.09
N ALA A 24 -3.77 -22.02 -7.99
CA ALA A 24 -4.11 -23.44 -7.89
C ALA A 24 -2.95 -24.36 -8.31
N LEU A 25 -1.74 -24.09 -7.80
CA LEU A 25 -0.54 -24.88 -8.11
C LEU A 25 -0.61 -26.32 -7.61
N THR A 26 -0.37 -27.27 -8.52
CA THR A 26 -0.09 -28.67 -8.16
C THR A 26 1.22 -28.79 -7.37
N ASP A 27 1.42 -29.92 -6.69
CA ASP A 27 2.66 -30.19 -5.96
C ASP A 27 3.91 -30.18 -6.85
N ALA A 28 3.75 -30.53 -8.14
CA ALA A 28 4.85 -30.48 -9.09
C ALA A 28 5.22 -29.03 -9.45
N GLU A 29 4.24 -28.21 -9.79
CA GLU A 29 4.45 -26.80 -10.13
C GLU A 29 4.97 -26.00 -8.94
N ARG A 30 4.45 -26.27 -7.73
CA ARG A 30 4.93 -25.63 -6.50
C ARG A 30 6.41 -25.91 -6.23
N ARG A 31 6.87 -27.15 -6.49
CA ARG A 31 8.28 -27.51 -6.35
C ARG A 31 9.16 -26.82 -7.38
N ILE A 32 8.70 -26.69 -8.62
CA ILE A 32 9.43 -26.00 -9.68
C ILE A 32 9.53 -24.51 -9.33
N LEU A 33 8.41 -23.84 -9.04
CA LEU A 33 8.39 -22.44 -8.64
C LEU A 33 9.28 -22.18 -7.42
N GLY A 34 9.25 -23.05 -6.41
CA GLY A 34 10.10 -22.94 -5.23
C GLY A 34 11.61 -23.07 -5.53
N ALA A 35 11.98 -23.80 -6.58
CA ALA A 35 13.37 -23.88 -7.03
C ALA A 35 13.81 -22.57 -7.70
N GLU A 36 12.99 -22.02 -8.60
CA GLU A 36 13.25 -20.74 -9.27
C GLU A 36 13.33 -19.57 -8.27
N ILE A 37 12.41 -19.49 -7.32
CA ILE A 37 12.45 -18.45 -6.26
C ILE A 37 13.74 -18.57 -5.45
N ARG A 38 14.17 -19.78 -5.09
CA ARG A 38 15.42 -20.00 -4.37
C ARG A 38 16.61 -19.52 -5.19
N GLU A 39 16.65 -19.85 -6.48
CA GLU A 39 17.73 -19.43 -7.38
C GLU A 39 17.80 -17.91 -7.47
N VAL A 40 16.66 -17.24 -7.71
CA VAL A 40 16.58 -15.77 -7.74
C VAL A 40 17.08 -15.14 -6.45
N ILE A 41 16.71 -15.69 -5.28
CA ILE A 41 17.17 -15.19 -3.98
C ILE A 41 18.69 -15.39 -3.81
N LEU A 42 19.24 -16.51 -4.27
CA LEU A 42 20.68 -16.78 -4.17
C LEU A 42 21.49 -15.88 -5.11
N GLU A 43 20.97 -15.58 -6.31
CA GLU A 43 21.59 -14.65 -7.24
C GLU A 43 21.45 -13.19 -6.80
N ASN A 44 20.38 -12.87 -6.06
CA ASN A 44 20.05 -11.51 -5.62
C ASN A 44 19.93 -11.45 -4.08
N PRO A 45 21.04 -11.59 -3.33
CA PRO A 45 21.02 -11.60 -1.86
C PRO A 45 20.51 -10.28 -1.24
N SER A 46 20.45 -9.19 -2.01
CA SER A 46 19.82 -7.92 -1.61
C SER A 46 18.31 -8.07 -1.33
N LEU A 47 17.60 -8.98 -2.03
CA LEU A 47 16.16 -9.22 -1.83
C LEU A 47 15.82 -9.68 -0.40
N VAL A 48 16.77 -10.31 0.28
CA VAL A 48 16.60 -10.83 1.65
C VAL A 48 17.42 -10.07 2.70
N SER A 49 18.21 -9.08 2.29
CA SER A 49 19.08 -8.32 3.20
C SER A 49 18.31 -7.50 4.24
N GLY A 50 17.04 -7.16 3.98
CA GLY A 50 16.14 -6.53 4.94
C GLY A 50 15.44 -7.50 5.91
N LEU A 51 15.35 -8.80 5.57
CA LEU A 51 14.55 -9.77 6.32
C LEU A 51 15.10 -10.08 7.73
N SER A 52 16.40 -9.83 7.97
CA SER A 52 17.00 -10.02 9.29
C SER A 52 16.66 -8.90 10.28
N LEU A 53 16.11 -7.78 9.83
CA LEU A 53 15.71 -6.64 10.67
C LEU A 53 14.18 -6.53 10.84
N THR A 54 13.41 -7.37 10.15
CA THR A 54 11.95 -7.24 9.99
C THR A 54 11.14 -8.22 10.86
N LEU A 55 11.55 -8.45 12.11
CA LEU A 55 10.58 -8.86 13.12
C LEU A 55 9.90 -7.66 13.81
N GLN A 56 10.28 -6.42 13.46
CA GLN A 56 9.75 -5.21 14.11
C GLN A 56 9.38 -4.04 13.17
N SER A 57 9.58 -4.13 11.85
CA SER A 57 9.07 -3.10 10.93
C SER A 57 8.93 -3.64 9.51
N PRO A 58 7.82 -3.41 8.80
CA PRO A 58 7.58 -3.92 7.44
C PRO A 58 8.32 -3.17 6.31
N TYR A 59 9.22 -2.23 6.59
CA TYR A 59 9.91 -1.42 5.55
C TYR A 59 11.45 -1.54 5.61
N PRO A 60 12.15 -1.56 4.45
CA PRO A 60 13.61 -1.48 4.39
C PRO A 60 14.07 -0.07 4.80
N ALA A 61 14.58 0.06 6.02
CA ALA A 61 14.89 1.36 6.64
C ALA A 61 15.99 2.21 5.96
N PRO A 62 17.14 1.70 5.45
CA PRO A 62 18.25 2.62 5.16
C PRO A 62 18.17 3.37 3.82
N ALA A 63 17.30 2.99 2.88
CA ALA A 63 17.23 3.62 1.55
C ALA A 63 16.29 4.83 1.48
N TYR A 64 15.42 5.01 2.47
CA TYR A 64 14.33 5.98 2.43
C TYR A 64 14.32 6.93 3.65
N GLU A 65 15.30 6.84 4.55
CA GLU A 65 15.36 7.69 5.75
C GLU A 65 15.39 9.20 5.41
N GLU A 66 16.13 9.60 4.38
CA GLU A 66 16.21 10.99 3.95
C GLU A 66 14.89 11.48 3.35
N GLU A 67 14.24 10.65 2.53
CA GLU A 67 12.93 10.95 1.93
C GLU A 67 11.84 11.05 3.01
N ILE A 68 11.79 10.09 3.94
CA ILE A 68 10.88 10.12 5.08
C ILE A 68 11.09 11.39 5.93
N ALA A 69 12.35 11.76 6.19
CA ALA A 69 12.66 12.97 6.95
C ALA A 69 12.24 14.24 6.19
N ALA A 70 12.40 14.26 4.86
CA ALA A 70 11.96 15.37 4.02
C ALA A 70 10.43 15.52 4.04
N ASP A 71 9.69 14.42 3.92
CA ASP A 71 8.22 14.38 4.01
C ASP A 71 7.73 14.88 5.36
N HIS A 72 8.30 14.36 6.46
CA HIS A 72 7.95 14.84 7.80
C HIS A 72 8.21 16.34 7.96
N ALA A 73 9.34 16.82 7.45
CA ALA A 73 9.67 18.25 7.51
C ALA A 73 8.68 19.07 6.68
N LEU A 74 8.18 18.54 5.57
CA LEU A 74 7.20 19.21 4.72
C LEU A 74 5.84 19.30 5.43
N ILE A 75 5.35 18.20 5.98
CA ILE A 75 4.10 18.18 6.77
C ILE A 75 4.21 19.13 7.95
N ALA A 76 5.30 19.08 8.72
CA ALA A 76 5.51 19.94 9.88
C ALA A 76 5.54 21.44 9.53
N ARG A 77 6.08 21.82 8.37
CA ARG A 77 6.07 23.20 7.88
C ARG A 77 4.67 23.72 7.58
N HIS A 78 3.75 22.83 7.22
CA HIS A 78 2.38 23.17 6.82
C HIS A 78 1.32 22.68 7.81
N ALA A 79 1.71 22.23 8.99
CA ALA A 79 0.82 21.60 9.97
C ALA A 79 -0.35 22.50 10.36
N ASP A 80 -0.10 23.79 10.59
CA ASP A 80 -1.15 24.75 10.95
C ASP A 80 -2.22 24.88 9.85
N ALA A 81 -1.84 24.76 8.58
CA ALA A 81 -2.77 24.83 7.45
C ALA A 81 -3.43 23.49 7.11
N LEU A 82 -2.74 22.37 7.40
CA LEU A 82 -3.24 21.01 7.17
C LEU A 82 -4.26 20.58 8.22
N PHE A 83 -4.04 20.99 9.47
CA PHE A 83 -4.75 20.48 10.64
C PHE A 83 -5.50 21.58 11.41
N ASP A 84 -5.85 22.66 10.71
CA ASP A 84 -6.64 23.77 11.26
C ASP A 84 -8.04 23.29 11.69
N ASP A 85 -8.50 23.76 12.86
CA ASP A 85 -9.83 23.49 13.41
C ASP A 85 -10.95 24.18 12.61
N ASP A 86 -10.60 25.27 11.90
CA ASP A 86 -11.55 26.04 11.10
C ASP A 86 -11.82 25.40 9.72
N LEU A 87 -11.06 24.37 9.33
CA LEU A 87 -11.31 23.62 8.10
C LEU A 87 -12.61 22.81 8.21
N PRO A 88 -13.35 22.65 7.10
CA PRO A 88 -14.47 21.70 7.06
C PRO A 88 -14.00 20.31 7.45
N GLY A 89 -14.75 19.59 8.29
CA GLY A 89 -14.30 18.32 8.81
C GLY A 89 -15.35 17.56 9.60
N PHE A 90 -14.94 16.42 10.16
CA PHE A 90 -15.78 15.58 11.01
C PHE A 90 -14.92 14.77 11.99
N GLY A 91 -15.59 14.09 12.92
CA GLY A 91 -14.94 13.33 13.99
C GLY A 91 -14.82 14.13 15.29
N SER A 92 -13.98 13.65 16.19
CA SER A 92 -13.78 14.28 17.50
C SER A 92 -12.80 15.45 17.39
N PRO A 93 -13.12 16.66 17.88
CA PRO A 93 -12.21 17.81 17.79
C PRO A 93 -10.95 17.65 18.63
N THR A 94 -10.98 16.77 19.63
CA THR A 94 -9.86 16.47 20.53
C THR A 94 -9.28 15.08 20.26
N ALA A 95 -9.45 14.55 19.05
CA ALA A 95 -8.94 13.23 18.70
C ALA A 95 -7.41 13.20 18.67
N ASP A 96 -6.84 12.08 19.09
CA ASP A 96 -5.40 11.84 18.96
C ASP A 96 -5.01 11.53 17.50
N ASN A 97 -5.87 10.83 16.75
CA ASN A 97 -5.60 10.55 15.33
C ASN A 97 -6.18 11.66 14.45
N ILE A 98 -5.34 12.19 13.55
CA ILE A 98 -5.71 13.29 12.66
C ILE A 98 -5.40 12.92 11.21
N ILE A 99 -6.36 13.18 10.31
CA ILE A 99 -6.21 12.99 8.87
C ILE A 99 -6.70 14.25 8.16
N ALA A 100 -5.86 14.87 7.33
CA ALA A 100 -6.29 15.84 6.33
C ALA A 100 -6.48 15.14 4.99
N LEU A 101 -7.66 15.26 4.39
CA LEU A 101 -8.00 14.64 3.10
C LEU A 101 -8.14 15.74 2.05
N PHE A 102 -7.23 15.76 1.08
CA PHE A 102 -7.44 16.54 -0.13
C PHE A 102 -8.49 15.88 -1.01
N THR A 103 -9.45 16.67 -1.47
CA THR A 103 -10.60 16.26 -2.27
C THR A 103 -10.90 17.28 -3.39
N ALA A 104 -11.85 16.95 -4.26
CA ALA A 104 -12.40 17.83 -5.29
C ALA A 104 -13.87 17.44 -5.57
N GLU A 105 -14.68 18.38 -6.07
CA GLU A 105 -16.12 18.18 -6.34
C GLU A 105 -16.37 17.02 -7.33
N ASP A 106 -15.62 16.96 -8.43
CA ASP A 106 -15.75 15.93 -9.47
C ASP A 106 -14.83 14.72 -9.24
N CYS A 107 -14.77 14.22 -8.00
CA CYS A 107 -13.92 13.08 -7.61
C CYS A 107 -14.71 11.95 -6.91
N PRO A 108 -15.18 10.93 -7.65
CA PRO A 108 -15.93 9.81 -7.06
C PRO A 108 -15.13 9.03 -6.00
N ALA A 109 -13.84 8.83 -6.23
CA ALA A 109 -12.95 8.17 -5.28
C ALA A 109 -12.76 8.98 -3.99
N CYS A 110 -12.84 10.31 -4.06
CA CYS A 110 -12.79 11.17 -2.89
C CYS A 110 -14.09 11.07 -2.07
N ALA A 111 -15.24 10.99 -2.74
CA ALA A 111 -16.53 10.75 -2.06
C ALA A 111 -16.58 9.36 -1.38
N GLU A 112 -15.88 8.36 -1.94
CA GLU A 112 -15.70 7.06 -1.30
C GLU A 112 -14.76 7.13 -0.10
N ALA A 113 -13.60 7.77 -0.25
CA ALA A 113 -12.65 8.01 0.83
C ALA A 113 -13.28 8.73 2.03
N GLU A 114 -14.05 9.77 1.78
CA GLU A 114 -14.77 10.50 2.84
C GLU A 114 -15.76 9.59 3.57
N ARG A 115 -16.51 8.75 2.84
CA ARG A 115 -17.47 7.82 3.44
C ARG A 115 -16.78 6.79 4.33
N ASP A 116 -15.66 6.25 3.86
CA ASP A 116 -14.86 5.29 4.61
C ASP A 116 -14.32 5.92 5.90
N LEU A 117 -13.74 7.12 5.80
CA LEU A 117 -13.24 7.88 6.95
C LEU A 117 -14.35 8.26 7.94
N ARG A 118 -15.55 8.63 7.46
CA ARG A 118 -16.71 8.88 8.32
C ARG A 118 -17.08 7.63 9.11
N SER A 119 -17.15 6.47 8.45
CA SER A 119 -17.42 5.20 9.15
C SER A 119 -16.33 4.87 10.18
N LEU A 120 -15.06 5.12 9.87
CA LEU A 120 -13.97 4.93 10.83
C LEU A 120 -14.07 5.88 12.03
N SER A 121 -14.47 7.13 11.82
CA SER A 121 -14.63 8.12 12.92
C SER A 121 -15.73 7.75 13.93
N GLU A 122 -16.63 6.82 13.58
CA GLU A 122 -17.63 6.29 14.52
C GLU A 122 -17.04 5.28 15.51
N SER A 123 -15.91 4.65 15.16
CA SER A 123 -15.30 3.56 15.94
C SER A 123 -13.91 3.90 16.50
N TYR A 124 -13.24 4.89 15.92
CA TYR A 124 -11.89 5.31 16.31
C TYR A 124 -11.89 6.77 16.76
N ASP A 125 -10.98 7.10 17.67
CA ASP A 125 -10.72 8.48 18.06
C ASP A 125 -9.97 9.19 16.93
N LEU A 126 -10.74 9.68 15.96
CA LEU A 126 -10.27 10.22 14.70
C LEU A 126 -10.92 11.58 14.42
N LYS A 127 -10.09 12.52 13.97
CA LYS A 127 -10.47 13.79 13.39
C LYS A 127 -10.08 13.85 11.93
N VAL A 128 -10.98 14.33 11.09
CA VAL A 128 -10.74 14.46 9.65
C VAL A 128 -11.01 15.89 9.20
N MET A 129 -10.06 16.50 8.50
CA MET A 129 -10.23 17.77 7.79
C MET A 129 -10.35 17.49 6.29
N LEU A 130 -11.25 18.19 5.63
CA LEU A 130 -11.50 18.14 4.21
C LEU A 130 -10.93 19.39 3.56
N ILE A 131 -9.97 19.19 2.67
CA ILE A 131 -9.29 20.27 1.97
C ILE A 131 -9.66 20.17 0.49
N ASP A 132 -10.42 21.13 -0.01
CA ASP A 132 -10.64 21.21 -1.45
C ASP A 132 -9.34 21.63 -2.15
N ARG A 133 -8.85 20.77 -3.04
CA ARG A 133 -7.60 20.97 -3.79
C ARG A 133 -7.61 22.26 -4.59
N GLY A 134 -8.74 22.63 -5.20
CA GLY A 134 -8.86 23.83 -6.02
C GLY A 134 -8.82 25.11 -5.19
N ALA A 135 -9.50 25.11 -4.05
CA ALA A 135 -9.52 26.23 -3.12
C ALA A 135 -8.18 26.39 -2.36
N HIS A 136 -7.42 25.31 -2.18
CA HIS A 136 -6.15 25.29 -1.45
C HIS A 136 -4.97 24.93 -2.38
N GLY A 137 -4.96 25.48 -3.59
CA GLY A 137 -3.96 25.17 -4.62
C GLY A 137 -2.53 25.37 -4.14
N ASP A 138 -2.22 26.49 -3.49
CA ASP A 138 -0.87 26.79 -3.00
C ASP A 138 -0.37 25.75 -1.98
N LEU A 139 -1.25 25.31 -1.07
CA LEU A 139 -0.93 24.29 -0.08
C LEU A 139 -0.72 22.93 -0.74
N ALA A 140 -1.59 22.58 -1.68
CA ALA A 140 -1.50 21.33 -2.40
C ALA A 140 -0.26 21.24 -3.30
N ASP A 141 0.13 22.35 -3.93
CA ASP A 141 1.34 22.42 -4.75
C ASP A 141 2.60 22.36 -3.87
N ALA A 142 2.58 22.98 -2.68
CA ALA A 142 3.67 22.89 -1.71
C ALA A 142 3.88 21.46 -1.19
N LEU A 143 2.80 20.69 -1.03
CA LEU A 143 2.81 19.28 -0.61
C LEU A 143 2.99 18.30 -1.79
N GLU A 144 3.16 18.80 -3.01
CA GLU A 144 3.25 17.99 -4.23
C GLU A 144 2.08 17.01 -4.39
N VAL A 145 0.86 17.47 -4.05
CA VAL A 145 -0.37 16.66 -4.14
C VAL A 145 -0.63 16.28 -5.60
N GLY A 146 -0.37 15.01 -5.89
CA GLY A 146 -0.60 14.38 -7.19
C GLY A 146 -2.06 13.97 -7.38
N GLU A 147 -2.32 12.66 -7.28
CA GLU A 147 -3.65 12.07 -7.48
C GLU A 147 -4.54 12.25 -6.23
N LEU A 148 -5.83 12.47 -6.47
CA LEU A 148 -6.85 12.55 -5.42
C LEU A 148 -7.66 11.25 -5.35
N PRO A 149 -8.12 10.83 -4.16
CA PRO A 149 -7.91 11.45 -2.85
C PRO A 149 -6.45 11.39 -2.39
N PHE A 150 -6.02 12.37 -1.60
CA PHE A 150 -4.67 12.41 -1.00
C PHE A 150 -4.79 12.64 0.49
N TYR A 151 -4.20 11.75 1.28
CA TYR A 151 -4.29 11.75 2.74
C TYR A 151 -2.99 12.27 3.32
N VAL A 152 -3.10 13.16 4.30
CA VAL A 152 -1.99 13.66 5.10
C VAL A 152 -2.26 13.38 6.56
N MET A 153 -1.33 12.69 7.20
CA MET A 153 -1.26 12.49 8.65
C MET A 153 0.01 13.20 9.16
N PRO A 154 0.17 13.43 10.47
CA PRO A 154 1.33 14.13 11.01
C PRO A 154 2.71 13.61 10.55
N ARG A 155 2.81 12.33 10.18
CA ARG A 155 4.05 11.65 9.79
C ARG A 155 3.93 10.83 8.50
N MET A 156 2.89 11.03 7.69
CA MET A 156 2.68 10.21 6.49
C MET A 156 1.83 10.93 5.44
N MET A 157 2.15 10.70 4.16
CA MET A 157 1.31 11.07 3.04
C MET A 157 0.94 9.83 2.22
N ILE A 158 -0.29 9.77 1.72
CA ILE A 158 -0.80 8.63 0.94
C ILE A 158 -1.54 9.17 -0.28
N GLN A 159 -1.20 8.63 -1.45
CA GLN A 159 -1.83 8.96 -2.73
C GLN A 159 -2.87 7.90 -3.13
N GLY A 160 -4.01 8.34 -3.67
CA GLY A 160 -5.08 7.48 -4.17
C GLY A 160 -5.94 6.90 -3.06
N HIS A 161 -7.09 6.33 -3.43
CA HIS A 161 -8.03 5.75 -2.46
C HIS A 161 -7.37 4.64 -1.63
N MET A 162 -7.47 4.76 -0.31
CA MET A 162 -6.94 3.79 0.65
C MET A 162 -8.10 3.00 1.26
N PRO A 163 -8.12 1.66 1.15
CA PRO A 163 -9.20 0.86 1.72
C PRO A 163 -9.35 1.04 3.24
N ALA A 164 -10.60 1.13 3.72
CA ALA A 164 -10.90 1.31 5.14
C ALA A 164 -10.18 0.34 6.10
N PRO A 165 -10.02 -0.97 5.80
CA PRO A 165 -9.30 -1.89 6.70
C PRO A 165 -7.82 -1.53 6.88
N VAL A 166 -7.19 -0.91 5.87
CA VAL A 166 -5.79 -0.47 5.96
C VAL A 166 -5.70 0.77 6.85
N LEU A 167 -6.60 1.74 6.64
CA LEU A 167 -6.69 2.93 7.48
C LEU A 167 -6.96 2.56 8.94
N ALA A 168 -7.87 1.62 9.21
CA ALA A 168 -8.12 1.09 10.55
C ALA A 168 -6.84 0.56 11.20
N GLY A 169 -6.04 -0.22 10.46
CA GLY A 169 -4.74 -0.70 10.93
C GLY A 169 -3.75 0.43 11.25
N TYR A 170 -3.81 1.57 10.57
CA TYR A 170 -2.98 2.73 10.91
C TYR A 170 -3.44 3.41 12.20
N LEU A 171 -4.75 3.60 12.37
CA LEU A 171 -5.33 4.19 13.57
C LEU A 171 -5.07 3.33 14.82
N GLU A 172 -5.13 2.00 14.69
CA GLU A 172 -4.86 1.07 15.80
C GLU A 172 -3.41 1.08 16.25
N ASN A 173 -2.48 1.25 15.30
CA ASN A 173 -1.04 1.19 15.56
C ASN A 173 -0.41 2.58 15.76
N GLY A 174 -1.19 3.67 15.65
CA GLY A 174 -0.67 5.04 15.65
C GLY A 174 0.25 5.33 14.45
N THR A 175 0.10 4.57 13.37
CA THR A 175 0.93 4.76 12.17
C THR A 175 0.57 6.09 11.52
N GLY A 176 1.58 6.95 11.32
CA GLY A 176 1.39 8.25 10.69
C GLY A 176 1.01 9.38 11.66
N GLN A 177 0.84 9.11 12.96
CA GLN A 177 0.54 10.12 14.00
C GLN A 177 1.80 10.65 14.69
#